data_AF-A0A7X0LW70-F1
#
_entry.id   AF-A0A7X0LW70-F1
#
_cell.length_a   1.000
_cell.length_b   1.000
_cell.length_c   1.000
_cell.angle_alpha   90.00
_cell.angle_beta   90.00
_cell.angle_gamma   90.00
#
_symmetry.space_group_name_H-M   'P 1'
#
loop_
_entity.id
_entity.type
_entity.pdbx_description
1 polymer ?
#
loop_
_entity_poly.entity_id
_entity_poly.type
_entity_poly.pdbx_seq_one_letter_code
_entity_poly.pdbx_strand_id
1 'polypeptide(L)'
;MKSFFQFVLRSAAGGFVSVLVWAISFLAFHEDIVISLLYGLVSGMAVFFTLKWVNRRQFLRSNGLTRREYQYIKRNLKEAKLKINRLQKAFIRGRSLSNMKQNIDIIRVVNRIYFITKKEPKRFFQAERFYYSHLDSIVELSEKYAFLNSQPSKTPELADSLKETKVTINQLTDTLEKDLYIVLEDDIDHLQFELDVAKQELQKRPLEIEDRRK
;
A
#
# COMPACT_ATOMS: atom_id res chain seq x y z
N MET A 1 -9.83 -7.15 -2.36
CA MET A 1 -11.23 -6.81 -2.69
C MET A 1 -11.38 -6.02 -3.99
N LYS A 2 -10.71 -4.86 -4.18
CA LYS A 2 -10.79 -4.10 -5.46
C LYS A 2 -10.40 -4.87 -6.73
N SER A 3 -9.41 -5.76 -6.67
CA SER A 3 -8.97 -6.56 -7.84
C SER A 3 -9.97 -7.64 -8.27
N PHE A 4 -10.60 -8.32 -7.30
CA PHE A 4 -11.63 -9.33 -7.56
C PHE A 4 -12.90 -8.68 -8.09
N PHE A 5 -13.35 -7.58 -7.47
CA PHE A 5 -14.50 -6.82 -7.95
C PHE A 5 -14.29 -6.30 -9.38
N GLN A 6 -13.13 -5.72 -9.68
CA GLN A 6 -12.81 -5.28 -11.05
C GLN A 6 -12.70 -6.45 -12.03
N PHE A 7 -12.31 -7.64 -11.59
CA PHE A 7 -12.32 -8.84 -12.42
C PHE A 7 -13.75 -9.26 -12.75
N VAL A 8 -14.61 -9.39 -11.73
CA VAL A 8 -16.04 -9.73 -11.90
C VAL A 8 -16.74 -8.73 -12.80
N LEU A 9 -16.52 -7.42 -12.60
CA LEU A 9 -17.13 -6.36 -13.40
C LEU A 9 -16.72 -6.43 -14.87
N ARG A 10 -15.43 -6.68 -15.16
CA ARG A 10 -14.94 -6.83 -16.55
C ARG A 10 -15.47 -8.10 -17.20
N SER A 11 -15.53 -9.20 -16.47
CA SER A 11 -16.07 -10.48 -16.96
C SER A 11 -17.57 -10.38 -17.23
N ALA A 12 -18.33 -9.69 -16.37
CA ALA A 12 -19.75 -9.43 -16.60
C ALA A 12 -19.98 -8.57 -17.84
N ALA A 13 -19.22 -7.47 -17.99
CA ALA A 13 -19.30 -6.61 -19.18
C ALA A 13 -18.92 -7.36 -20.47
N GLY A 14 -17.83 -8.12 -20.45
CA GLY A 14 -17.41 -8.93 -21.60
C GLY A 14 -18.40 -10.04 -21.94
N GLY A 15 -18.96 -10.71 -20.93
CA GLY A 15 -19.99 -11.74 -21.11
C GLY A 15 -21.27 -11.19 -21.72
N PHE A 16 -21.72 -10.02 -21.27
CA PHE A 16 -22.90 -9.37 -21.84
C PHE A 16 -22.70 -9.01 -23.32
N VAL A 17 -21.55 -8.41 -23.66
CA VAL A 17 -21.22 -8.10 -25.06
C VAL A 17 -21.10 -9.38 -25.90
N SER A 18 -20.49 -10.43 -25.37
CA SER A 18 -20.39 -11.73 -26.04
C SER A 18 -21.76 -12.31 -26.41
N VAL A 19 -22.73 -12.26 -25.47
CA VAL A 19 -24.08 -12.78 -25.72
C VAL A 19 -24.82 -11.93 -26.75
N LEU A 20 -24.69 -10.60 -26.69
CA LEU A 20 -25.30 -9.71 -27.66
C LEU A 20 -24.73 -9.91 -29.08
N VAL A 21 -23.40 -9.96 -29.21
CA VAL A 21 -22.75 -10.17 -30.52
C VAL A 21 -23.10 -11.54 -31.08
N TRP A 22 -23.13 -12.58 -30.24
CA TRP A 22 -23.58 -13.91 -30.65
C TRP A 22 -25.02 -13.90 -31.15
N ALA A 23 -25.95 -13.33 -30.37
CA ALA A 23 -27.37 -13.28 -30.70
C ALA A 23 -27.65 -12.48 -31.98
N ILE A 24 -26.99 -11.33 -32.15
CA ILE A 24 -27.12 -10.50 -33.36
C ILE A 24 -26.56 -11.24 -34.58
N SER A 25 -25.39 -11.87 -34.46
CA SER A 25 -24.78 -12.62 -35.57
C SER A 25 -25.64 -13.81 -36.00
N PHE A 26 -26.24 -14.51 -35.04
CA PHE A 26 -27.11 -15.67 -35.32
C PHE A 26 -28.47 -15.26 -35.90
N LEU A 27 -29.13 -14.25 -35.30
CA LEU A 27 -30.51 -13.89 -35.66
C LEU A 27 -30.60 -12.94 -36.87
N ALA A 28 -29.69 -11.98 -37.00
CA ALA A 28 -29.77 -10.94 -38.03
C ALA A 28 -28.99 -11.29 -39.30
N PHE A 29 -27.86 -11.99 -39.16
CA PHE A 29 -26.99 -12.36 -40.29
C PHE A 29 -27.16 -13.82 -40.74
N HIS A 30 -27.98 -14.61 -40.01
CA HIS A 30 -28.25 -16.02 -40.29
C HIS A 30 -26.99 -16.88 -40.45
N GLU A 31 -25.92 -16.52 -39.74
CA GLU A 31 -24.65 -17.24 -39.73
C GLU A 31 -24.76 -18.56 -38.95
N ASP A 32 -23.86 -19.50 -39.25
CA ASP A 32 -23.79 -20.77 -38.52
C ASP A 32 -23.61 -20.55 -37.01
N ILE A 33 -24.23 -21.43 -36.21
CA ILE A 33 -24.19 -21.37 -34.73
C ILE A 33 -22.75 -21.38 -34.22
N VAL A 34 -21.86 -22.13 -34.87
CA VAL A 34 -20.44 -22.22 -34.48
C VAL A 34 -19.69 -20.91 -34.74
N ILE A 35 -19.93 -20.29 -35.90
CA ILE A 35 -19.26 -19.06 -36.32
C ILE A 35 -19.74 -17.87 -35.47
N SER A 36 -21.05 -17.76 -35.25
CA SER A 36 -21.64 -16.74 -34.37
C SER A 36 -21.13 -16.87 -32.94
N LEU A 37 -20.99 -18.09 -32.41
CA LEU A 37 -20.45 -18.32 -31.06
C LEU A 37 -19.00 -17.85 -30.96
N LEU A 38 -18.21 -18.09 -32.01
CA LEU A 38 -16.83 -17.61 -32.10
C LEU A 38 -16.76 -16.08 -32.11
N TYR A 39 -17.63 -15.39 -32.86
CA TYR A 39 -17.71 -13.92 -32.80
C TYR A 39 -18.09 -13.38 -31.41
N GLY A 40 -19.04 -14.04 -30.74
CA GLY A 40 -19.36 -13.74 -29.35
C GLY A 40 -18.15 -13.86 -28.42
N LEU A 41 -17.47 -15.01 -28.47
CA LEU A 41 -16.29 -15.24 -27.62
C LEU A 41 -15.15 -14.25 -27.90
N VAL A 42 -14.84 -14.00 -29.18
CA VAL A 42 -13.78 -13.05 -29.57
C VAL A 42 -14.11 -11.64 -29.11
N SER A 43 -15.36 -11.19 -29.31
CA SER A 43 -15.80 -9.86 -28.88
C SER A 43 -15.77 -9.71 -27.35
N GLY A 44 -16.24 -10.70 -26.61
CA GLY A 44 -16.19 -10.71 -25.15
C GLY A 44 -14.75 -10.67 -24.60
N MET A 45 -13.84 -11.45 -25.20
CA MET A 45 -12.42 -11.40 -24.87
C MET A 45 -11.81 -10.03 -25.19
N ALA A 46 -12.11 -9.45 -26.36
CA ALA A 46 -11.63 -8.14 -26.75
C ALA A 46 -12.07 -7.05 -25.75
N VAL A 47 -13.34 -7.06 -25.33
CA VAL A 47 -13.86 -6.15 -24.30
C VAL A 47 -13.15 -6.33 -22.96
N PHE A 48 -12.91 -7.57 -22.54
CA PHE A 48 -12.20 -7.83 -21.29
C PHE A 48 -10.76 -7.27 -21.32
N PHE A 49 -10.02 -7.51 -22.40
CA PHE A 49 -8.64 -7.05 -22.54
C PHE A 49 -8.54 -5.52 -22.69
N THR A 50 -9.45 -4.89 -23.45
CA THR A 50 -9.50 -3.44 -23.60
C THR A 50 -9.81 -2.75 -22.27
N LEU A 51 -10.83 -3.20 -21.54
CA LEU A 51 -11.16 -2.66 -20.20
C LEU A 51 -10.01 -2.83 -19.21
N LYS A 52 -9.30 -3.97 -19.25
CA LYS A 52 -8.09 -4.19 -18.43
C LYS A 52 -6.99 -3.20 -18.77
N TRP A 53 -6.77 -2.94 -20.05
CA TRP A 53 -5.73 -2.01 -20.52
C TRP A 53 -6.04 -0.55 -20.19
N VAL A 54 -7.29 -0.11 -20.42
CA VAL A 54 -7.76 1.25 -20.08
C VAL A 54 -7.62 1.50 -18.58
N ASN A 55 -8.15 0.59 -17.75
CA ASN A 55 -8.02 0.71 -16.28
C ASN A 55 -6.56 0.83 -15.83
N ARG A 56 -5.66 0.04 -16.43
CA ARG A 56 -4.23 0.11 -16.11
C ARG A 56 -3.61 1.44 -16.53
N ARG A 57 -3.94 1.95 -17.72
CA ARG A 57 -3.46 3.26 -18.20
C ARG A 57 -3.99 4.39 -17.32
N GLN A 58 -5.27 4.35 -16.95
CA GLN A 58 -5.89 5.35 -16.09
C GLN A 58 -5.25 5.35 -14.70
N PHE A 59 -5.04 4.17 -14.09
CA PHE A 59 -4.34 4.06 -12.81
C PHE A 59 -2.90 4.61 -12.86
N LEU A 60 -2.17 4.34 -13.93
CA LEU A 60 -0.81 4.89 -14.11
C LEU A 60 -0.84 6.42 -14.28
N ARG A 61 -1.75 6.93 -15.12
CA ARG A 61 -1.93 8.37 -15.35
C ARG A 61 -2.37 9.10 -14.08
N SER A 62 -3.34 8.57 -13.35
CA SER A 62 -3.85 9.19 -12.12
C SER A 62 -2.79 9.27 -11.01
N ASN A 63 -1.83 8.35 -11.02
CA ASN A 63 -0.72 8.37 -10.07
C ASN A 63 0.53 9.05 -10.65
N GLY A 64 0.49 9.58 -11.87
CA GLY A 64 1.65 10.19 -12.54
C GLY A 64 2.84 9.25 -12.72
N LEU A 65 2.60 7.94 -12.87
CA LEU A 65 3.64 6.91 -12.96
C LEU A 65 3.82 6.38 -14.37
N THR A 66 5.06 6.20 -14.78
CA THR A 66 5.42 5.40 -15.94
C THR A 66 5.25 3.91 -15.65
N ARG A 67 5.16 3.09 -16.72
CA ARG A 67 5.07 1.62 -16.57
C ARG A 67 6.29 1.03 -15.86
N ARG A 68 7.49 1.60 -16.11
CA ARG A 68 8.76 1.14 -15.54
C ARG A 68 8.81 1.42 -14.04
N GLU A 69 8.48 2.65 -13.63
CA GLU A 69 8.40 3.04 -12.21
C GLU A 69 7.38 2.18 -11.46
N TYR A 70 6.18 1.98 -12.00
CA TYR A 70 5.19 1.14 -11.34
C TYR A 70 5.66 -0.30 -11.16
N GLN A 71 6.36 -0.86 -12.15
CA GLN A 71 6.91 -2.22 -12.04
C GLN A 71 8.06 -2.30 -11.03
N TYR A 72 8.89 -1.27 -10.97
CA TYR A 72 9.92 -1.10 -9.95
C TYR A 72 9.29 -1.06 -8.54
N ILE A 73 8.34 -0.16 -8.31
CA ILE A 73 7.63 -0.03 -7.02
C ILE A 73 6.99 -1.37 -6.64
N LYS A 74 6.29 -2.02 -7.58
CA LYS A 74 5.63 -3.31 -7.33
C LYS A 74 6.61 -4.41 -6.89
N ARG A 75 7.82 -4.45 -7.47
CA ARG A 75 8.85 -5.42 -7.08
C ARG A 75 9.33 -5.14 -5.66
N ASN A 76 9.68 -3.89 -5.36
CA ASN A 76 10.14 -3.50 -4.02
C ASN A 76 9.07 -3.71 -2.95
N LEU A 77 7.79 -3.42 -3.24
CA LEU A 77 6.69 -3.73 -2.31
C LEU A 77 6.54 -5.23 -2.04
N LYS A 78 6.80 -6.09 -3.03
CA LYS A 78 6.77 -7.55 -2.84
C LYS A 78 7.89 -8.00 -1.91
N GLU A 79 9.10 -7.50 -2.12
CA GLU A 79 10.27 -7.79 -1.27
C GLU A 79 10.06 -7.26 0.15
N ALA A 80 9.59 -6.03 0.29
CA ALA A 80 9.27 -5.42 1.57
C ALA A 80 8.26 -6.26 2.34
N LYS A 81 7.22 -6.80 1.69
CA LYS A 81 6.26 -7.67 2.38
C LYS A 81 6.90 -8.92 2.99
N LEU A 82 7.92 -9.49 2.33
CA LEU A 82 8.69 -10.60 2.88
C LEU A 82 9.51 -10.16 4.09
N LYS A 83 10.19 -9.01 4.01
CA LYS A 83 10.95 -8.40 5.12
C LYS A 83 10.04 -8.14 6.34
N ILE A 84 8.85 -7.58 6.13
CA ILE A 84 7.86 -7.35 7.20
C ILE A 84 7.44 -8.66 7.89
N ASN A 85 7.18 -9.71 7.11
CA ASN A 85 6.81 -11.01 7.69
C ASN A 85 7.98 -11.63 8.48
N ARG A 86 9.22 -11.43 8.03
CA ARG A 86 10.44 -11.84 8.75
C ARG A 86 10.59 -11.10 10.06
N LEU A 87 10.42 -9.77 10.06
CA LEU A 87 10.42 -8.92 11.25
C LEU A 87 9.41 -9.40 12.30
N GLN A 88 8.17 -9.67 11.88
CA GLN A 88 7.13 -10.21 12.75
C GLN A 88 7.54 -11.55 13.40
N LYS A 89 8.11 -12.46 12.61
CA LYS A 89 8.62 -13.76 13.12
C LYS A 89 9.77 -13.56 14.10
N ALA A 90 10.70 -12.64 13.82
CA ALA A 90 11.82 -12.33 14.69
C ALA A 90 11.34 -11.82 16.06
N PHE A 91 10.41 -10.87 16.09
CA PHE A 91 9.81 -10.37 17.33
C PHE A 91 9.04 -11.45 18.11
N ILE A 92 8.38 -12.37 17.43
CA ILE A 92 7.70 -13.51 18.07
C ILE A 92 8.69 -14.49 18.69
N ARG A 93 9.86 -14.69 18.08
CA ARG A 93 10.90 -15.62 18.58
C ARG A 93 11.71 -15.01 19.73
N GLY A 94 12.06 -13.73 19.63
CA GLY A 94 12.89 -13.03 20.62
C GLY A 94 12.16 -12.62 21.91
N ARG A 95 10.99 -13.18 22.22
CA ARG A 95 10.09 -12.70 23.29
C ARG A 95 10.77 -12.64 24.66
N SER A 96 10.91 -11.42 25.18
CA SER A 96 10.78 -11.11 26.60
C SER A 96 9.53 -10.25 26.79
N LEU A 97 8.73 -10.51 27.83
CA LEU A 97 7.45 -9.83 28.08
C LEU A 97 7.59 -8.29 28.20
N SER A 98 8.78 -7.80 28.57
CA SER A 98 9.08 -6.38 28.78
C SER A 98 9.02 -5.51 27.51
N ASN A 99 9.16 -6.07 26.30
CA ASN A 99 9.28 -5.28 25.06
C ASN A 99 8.11 -5.45 24.08
N MET A 100 7.04 -6.15 24.47
CA MET A 100 5.98 -6.52 23.54
C MET A 100 5.28 -5.30 22.93
N LYS A 101 5.02 -4.27 23.75
CA LYS A 101 4.37 -3.02 23.31
C LYS A 101 5.16 -2.39 22.14
N GLN A 102 6.47 -2.29 22.31
CA GLN A 102 7.33 -1.67 21.32
C GLN A 102 7.39 -2.46 20.01
N ASN A 103 7.50 -3.79 20.09
CA ASN A 103 7.45 -4.64 18.90
C ASN A 103 6.14 -4.43 18.13
N ILE A 104 5.01 -4.28 18.84
CA ILE A 104 3.71 -3.99 18.22
C ILE A 104 3.73 -2.61 17.54
N ASP A 105 4.29 -1.59 18.18
CA ASP A 105 4.37 -0.24 17.64
C ASP A 105 5.22 -0.19 16.35
N ILE A 106 6.38 -0.84 16.35
CA ILE A 106 7.23 -1.01 15.14
C ILE A 106 6.43 -1.67 14.02
N ILE A 107 5.78 -2.81 14.29
CA ILE A 107 5.00 -3.54 13.28
C ILE A 107 3.84 -2.68 12.76
N ARG A 108 3.23 -1.85 13.61
CA ARG A 108 2.17 -0.92 13.22
C ARG A 108 2.70 0.12 12.23
N VAL A 109 3.80 0.81 12.56
CA VAL A 109 4.42 1.85 11.72
C VAL A 109 4.85 1.27 10.37
N VAL A 110 5.58 0.15 10.38
CA VAL A 110 6.06 -0.53 9.17
C VAL A 110 4.91 -0.95 8.26
N ASN A 111 3.83 -1.52 8.81
CA ASN A 111 2.66 -1.87 8.01
C ASN A 111 1.90 -0.65 7.50
N ARG A 112 1.90 0.46 8.24
CA ARG A 112 1.26 1.70 7.84
C ARG A 112 1.95 2.30 6.61
N ILE A 113 3.28 2.42 6.64
CA ILE A 113 4.08 2.87 5.48
C ILE A 113 3.79 1.97 4.28
N TYR A 114 3.91 0.64 4.45
CA TYR A 114 3.62 -0.32 3.39
C TYR A 114 2.21 -0.23 2.82
N PHE A 115 1.20 0.04 3.66
CA PHE A 115 -0.18 0.16 3.20
C PHE A 115 -0.39 1.44 2.39
N ILE A 116 0.15 2.57 2.84
CA ILE A 116 0.03 3.87 2.17
C ILE A 116 0.67 3.79 0.79
N THR A 117 1.93 3.37 0.70
CA THR A 117 2.67 3.27 -0.57
C THR A 117 2.11 2.19 -1.50
N LYS A 118 1.46 1.15 -0.98
CA LYS A 118 0.73 0.18 -1.81
C LYS A 118 -0.55 0.78 -2.39
N LYS A 119 -1.25 1.63 -1.63
CA LYS A 119 -2.48 2.29 -2.05
C LYS A 119 -2.19 3.41 -3.05
N GLU A 120 -1.12 4.17 -2.81
CA GLU A 120 -0.68 5.33 -3.57
C GLU A 120 0.79 5.14 -3.97
N PRO A 121 1.07 4.40 -5.06
CA PRO A 121 2.42 3.97 -5.41
C PRO A 121 3.41 5.09 -5.66
N LYS A 122 2.95 6.31 -5.97
CA LYS A 122 3.84 7.47 -6.13
C LYS A 122 4.56 7.83 -4.83
N ARG A 123 3.91 7.64 -3.67
CA ARG A 123 4.51 7.86 -2.34
C ARG A 123 5.64 6.89 -2.01
N PHE A 124 5.83 5.84 -2.81
CA PHE A 124 7.00 4.97 -2.66
C PHE A 124 8.32 5.75 -2.74
N PHE A 125 8.39 6.79 -3.58
CA PHE A 125 9.60 7.60 -3.73
C PHE A 125 9.87 8.49 -2.51
N GLN A 126 8.83 8.91 -1.78
CA GLN A 126 8.98 9.59 -0.48
C GLN A 126 9.53 8.60 0.57
N ALA A 127 9.07 7.34 0.52
CA ALA A 127 9.49 6.25 1.41
C ALA A 127 10.76 5.52 0.97
N GLU A 128 11.59 6.09 0.08
CA GLU A 128 12.70 5.36 -0.53
C GLU A 128 13.71 4.86 0.51
N ARG A 129 14.11 5.72 1.46
CA ARG A 129 15.03 5.37 2.55
C ARG A 129 14.48 4.27 3.45
N PHE A 130 13.18 4.30 3.74
CA PHE A 130 12.50 3.24 4.47
C PHE A 130 12.70 1.87 3.79
N TYR A 131 12.46 1.79 2.48
CA TYR A 131 12.53 0.52 1.75
C TYR A 131 13.94 -0.03 1.57
N TYR A 132 14.93 0.84 1.35
CA TYR A 132 16.31 0.44 1.06
C TYR A 132 17.21 0.33 2.27
N SER A 133 16.90 1.04 3.36
CA SER A 133 17.76 1.08 4.53
C SER A 133 17.00 0.66 5.79
N HIS A 134 16.08 1.49 6.28
CA HIS A 134 15.57 1.35 7.65
C HIS A 134 14.82 0.03 7.88
N LEU A 135 14.01 -0.41 6.90
CA LEU A 135 13.32 -1.71 6.97
C LEU A 135 14.31 -2.88 6.97
N ASP A 136 15.41 -2.78 6.24
CA ASP A 136 16.40 -3.85 6.18
C ASP A 136 17.18 -3.96 7.50
N SER A 137 17.68 -2.82 8.00
CA SER A 137 18.43 -2.74 9.24
C SER A 137 17.62 -3.27 10.42
N ILE A 138 16.35 -2.87 10.56
CA ILE A 138 15.53 -3.34 11.68
C ILE A 138 15.22 -4.83 11.59
N VAL A 139 15.04 -5.37 10.37
CA VAL A 139 14.84 -6.81 10.16
C VAL A 139 16.08 -7.58 10.56
N GLU A 140 17.25 -7.15 10.08
CA GLU A 140 18.52 -7.83 10.34
C GLU A 140 18.86 -7.83 11.84
N LEU A 141 18.76 -6.67 12.50
CA LEU A 141 19.00 -6.56 13.94
C LEU A 141 18.03 -7.41 14.74
N SER A 142 16.74 -7.40 14.38
CA SER A 142 15.72 -8.18 15.10
C SER A 142 15.92 -9.68 14.94
N GLU A 143 16.31 -10.15 13.75
CA GLU A 143 16.59 -11.56 13.50
C GLU A 143 17.85 -12.03 14.25
N LYS A 144 18.94 -11.25 14.18
CA LYS A 144 20.18 -11.53 14.92
C LYS A 144 19.94 -11.53 16.43
N TYR A 145 19.22 -10.53 16.94
CA TYR A 145 18.83 -10.47 18.35
C TYR A 145 18.03 -11.71 18.76
N ALA A 146 17.00 -12.08 18.00
CA ALA A 146 16.17 -13.23 18.33
C ALA A 146 16.97 -14.54 18.35
N PHE A 147 17.89 -14.73 17.40
CA PHE A 147 18.76 -15.90 17.32
C PHE A 147 19.78 -15.97 18.46
N LEU A 148 20.44 -14.86 18.77
CA LEU A 148 21.45 -14.79 19.82
C LEU A 148 20.83 -14.86 21.22
N ASN A 149 19.67 -14.24 21.42
CA ASN A 149 18.98 -14.26 22.70
C ASN A 149 18.45 -15.66 23.07
N SER A 150 18.22 -16.53 22.08
CA SER A 150 17.80 -17.93 22.31
C SER A 150 18.94 -18.88 22.67
N GLN A 151 20.20 -18.42 22.65
CA GLN A 151 21.34 -19.29 22.98
C GLN A 151 21.42 -19.56 24.50
N PRO A 152 21.78 -20.79 24.92
CA PRO A 152 21.73 -21.22 26.32
C PRO A 152 22.87 -20.65 27.19
N SER A 153 24.07 -20.43 26.64
CA SER A 153 25.19 -19.79 27.35
C SER A 153 25.42 -18.39 26.81
N LYS A 154 25.25 -17.38 27.67
CA LYS A 154 25.49 -15.97 27.33
C LYS A 154 26.79 -15.53 27.99
N THR A 155 27.79 -15.20 27.19
CA THR A 155 28.97 -14.50 27.68
C THR A 155 28.59 -13.07 28.08
N PRO A 156 29.36 -12.40 28.97
CA PRO A 156 29.12 -10.99 29.30
C PRO A 156 29.08 -10.09 28.06
N GLU A 157 30.02 -10.28 27.13
CA GLU A 157 30.09 -9.56 25.85
C GLU A 157 28.83 -9.75 25.00
N LEU A 158 28.27 -10.97 24.96
CA LEU A 158 27.02 -11.24 24.25
C LEU A 158 25.83 -10.54 24.92
N ALA A 159 25.79 -10.49 26.26
CA ALA A 159 24.75 -9.80 26.99
C ALA A 159 24.77 -8.28 26.72
N ASP A 160 25.96 -7.68 26.68
CA ASP A 160 26.16 -6.27 26.35
C ASP A 160 25.74 -5.98 24.89
N SER A 161 26.16 -6.83 23.95
CA SER A 161 25.76 -6.72 22.54
C SER A 161 24.24 -6.83 22.35
N LEU A 162 23.57 -7.73 23.08
CA LEU A 162 22.11 -7.86 23.07
C LEU A 162 21.41 -6.61 23.65
N LYS A 163 21.99 -6.01 24.69
CA LYS A 163 21.47 -4.77 25.29
C LYS A 163 21.62 -3.59 24.33
N GLU A 164 22.78 -3.43 23.70
CA GLU A 164 23.02 -2.39 22.69
C GLU A 164 22.09 -2.58 21.49
N THR A 165 21.97 -3.81 20.97
CA THR A 165 21.06 -4.13 19.86
C THR A 165 19.61 -3.73 20.19
N LYS A 166 19.17 -3.99 21.42
CA LYS A 166 17.84 -3.56 21.88
C LYS A 166 17.70 -2.04 21.84
N VAL A 167 18.69 -1.28 22.33
CA VAL A 167 18.68 0.18 22.27
C VAL A 167 18.64 0.68 20.82
N THR A 168 19.42 0.08 19.93
CA THR A 168 19.45 0.46 18.50
C THR A 168 18.13 0.17 17.80
N ILE A 169 17.49 -0.98 18.07
CA ILE A 169 16.13 -1.27 17.57
C ILE A 169 15.15 -0.18 18.04
N ASN A 170 15.30 0.33 19.27
CA ASN A 170 14.46 1.41 19.78
C ASN A 170 14.67 2.71 19.01
N GLN A 171 15.92 3.09 18.75
CA GLN A 171 16.24 4.30 17.98
C GLN A 171 15.77 4.20 16.53
N LEU A 172 15.78 2.99 15.95
CA LEU A 172 15.21 2.76 14.63
C LEU A 172 13.69 2.93 14.62
N THR A 173 12.97 2.71 15.73
CA THR A 173 11.54 3.03 15.80
C THR A 173 11.29 4.50 15.50
N ASP A 174 12.02 5.41 16.13
CA ASP A 174 11.88 6.86 15.90
C ASP A 174 12.19 7.23 14.44
N THR A 175 13.13 6.52 13.83
CA THR A 175 13.48 6.71 12.41
C THR A 175 12.34 6.24 11.49
N LEU A 176 11.71 5.11 11.80
CA LEU A 176 10.55 4.60 11.07
C LEU A 176 9.33 5.52 11.23
N GLU A 177 9.14 6.15 12.39
CA GLU A 177 8.09 7.13 12.60
C GLU A 177 8.30 8.39 11.75
N LYS A 178 9.56 8.85 11.63
CA LYS A 178 9.92 9.94 10.70
C LYS A 178 9.65 9.55 9.24
N ASP A 179 9.99 8.34 8.84
CA ASP A 179 9.65 7.85 7.48
C ASP A 179 8.13 7.88 7.25
N LEU A 180 7.34 7.48 8.25
CA LEU A 180 5.88 7.55 8.15
C LEU A 180 5.39 9.00 8.05
N TYR A 181 6.00 9.93 8.79
CA TYR A 181 5.68 11.35 8.72
C TYR A 181 5.95 11.90 7.31
N ILE A 182 7.12 11.62 6.73
CA ILE A 182 7.49 12.04 5.37
C ILE A 182 6.48 11.51 4.34
N VAL A 183 6.00 10.29 4.51
CA VAL A 183 5.00 9.69 3.61
C VAL A 183 3.61 10.33 3.76
N LEU A 184 3.33 10.98 4.89
CA LEU A 184 2.07 11.65 5.20
C LEU A 184 2.14 13.18 5.06
N GLU A 185 3.31 13.74 4.76
CA GLU A 185 3.58 15.19 4.75
C GLU A 185 2.55 15.95 3.91
N ASP A 186 2.34 15.54 2.65
CA ASP A 186 1.35 16.15 1.75
C ASP A 186 -0.08 16.17 2.34
N ASP A 187 -0.47 15.12 3.07
CA ASP A 187 -1.81 15.04 3.69
C ASP A 187 -1.91 15.95 4.92
N ILE A 188 -0.82 16.08 5.67
CA ILE A 188 -0.74 16.93 6.86
C ILE A 188 -0.79 18.40 6.45
N ASP A 189 -0.02 18.79 5.44
CA ASP A 189 -0.01 20.16 4.92
C ASP A 189 -1.37 20.56 4.35
N HIS A 190 -2.01 19.65 3.62
CA HIS A 190 -3.36 19.87 3.11
C HIS A 190 -4.38 20.06 4.23
N LEU A 191 -4.34 19.21 5.27
CA LEU A 191 -5.20 19.31 6.43
C LEU A 191 -5.00 20.64 7.18
N GLN A 192 -3.74 21.09 7.35
CA GLN A 192 -3.46 22.37 7.99
C GLN A 192 -4.06 23.54 7.22
N PHE A 193 -3.91 23.55 5.89
CA PHE A 193 -4.54 24.55 5.04
C PHE A 193 -6.06 24.57 5.18
N GLU A 194 -6.71 23.40 5.11
CA GLU A 194 -8.17 23.29 5.28
C GLU A 194 -8.64 23.81 6.65
N LEU A 195 -7.87 23.51 7.71
CA LEU A 195 -8.15 24.01 9.06
C LEU A 195 -8.04 25.53 9.14
N ASP A 196 -7.05 26.13 8.50
CA ASP A 196 -6.85 27.58 8.52
C ASP A 196 -7.94 28.32 7.75
N VAL A 197 -8.37 27.78 6.61
CA VAL A 197 -9.55 28.28 5.88
C VAL A 197 -10.81 28.19 6.74
N ALA A 198 -11.07 27.04 7.37
CA ALA A 198 -12.23 26.85 8.23
C ALA A 198 -12.24 27.82 9.43
N LYS A 199 -11.08 28.05 10.07
CA LYS A 199 -10.95 29.04 11.14
C LYS A 199 -11.25 30.46 10.66
N GLN A 200 -10.80 30.83 9.47
CA GLN A 200 -11.05 32.16 8.91
C GLN A 200 -12.55 32.37 8.65
N GLU A 201 -13.26 31.37 8.13
CA GLU A 201 -14.71 31.44 7.94
C GLU A 201 -15.46 31.57 9.27
N LEU A 202 -15.05 30.80 10.29
CA LEU A 202 -15.62 30.89 11.63
C LEU A 202 -15.37 32.25 12.29
N GLN A 203 -14.24 32.91 12.01
CA GLN A 203 -13.95 34.28 12.49
C GLN A 203 -14.71 35.36 11.72
N LYS A 204 -15.07 35.13 10.45
CA LYS A 204 -15.90 36.05 9.65
C LYS A 204 -17.39 36.00 10.03
N ARG A 205 -17.90 34.84 10.47
CA ARG A 205 -19.30 34.66 10.90
C ARG A 205 -19.77 35.54 12.08
N PRO A 206 -19.00 35.82 13.14
CA PRO A 206 -19.47 36.72 14.20
C PRO A 206 -19.72 38.15 13.70
N LEU A 207 -18.99 38.63 12.68
CA LEU A 207 -19.17 39.97 12.11
C LEU A 207 -20.48 40.10 11.30
N GLU A 208 -20.92 39.04 10.62
CA GLU A 208 -22.20 39.06 9.86
C GLU A 208 -23.45 39.00 10.76
N ILE A 209 -23.34 38.47 11.98
CA ILE A 209 -24.46 38.38 12.93
C ILE A 209 -24.71 39.73 13.62
N GLU A 210 -23.67 40.54 13.76
CA GLU A 210 -23.74 41.86 14.38
C GLU A 210 -24.18 42.95 13.39
N ASP A 211 -23.78 42.84 12.11
CA ASP A 211 -24.19 43.75 11.03
C ASP A 211 -25.66 43.55 10.59
N ARG A 212 -26.25 42.36 10.84
CA ARG A 212 -27.71 42.13 10.65
C ARG A 212 -28.59 42.58 11.81
N ARG A 213 -28.02 43.07 12.91
CA ARG A 213 -28.76 43.58 14.08
C ARG A 213 -28.78 45.11 14.19
N LYS A 214 -28.19 45.83 13.22
CA LYS A 214 -28.32 47.28 13.04
C LYS A 214 -29.26 47.58 11.88
#